data_AF-A0A5C8TTI5-F1
#
_entry.id   AF-A0A5C8TTI5-F1
#
_cell.length_a   1.000
_cell.length_b   1.000
_cell.length_c   1.000
_cell.angle_alpha   90.00
_cell.angle_beta   90.00
_cell.angle_gamma   90.00
#
_symmetry.space_group_name_H-M   'P 1'
#
loop_
_entity.id
_entity.type
_entity.pdbx_description
1 polymer ?
#
loop_
_entity_poly.entity_id
_entity_poly.type
_entity_poly.pdbx_seq_one_letter_code
_entity_poly.pdbx_strand_id
1 'polypeptide(L)'
;PARLAARVRPGDRWALDPHADLVKLEDALRQAVILHRKAGALNSELRQAERALVEEETEANFAWLCDVKERLAVIAGAETEADLQDTNDSTVS
;
A
#
# COMPACT_ATOMS: atom_id res chain seq x y z
N PRO A 1 2.20 24.17 5.19
CA PRO A 1 1.95 22.96 6.01
C PRO A 1 0.49 22.46 6.02
N ALA A 2 -0.52 23.29 6.32
CA ALA A 2 -1.90 22.84 6.56
C ALA A 2 -2.58 22.07 5.40
N ARG A 3 -2.38 22.48 4.14
CA ARG A 3 -2.94 21.75 2.97
C ARG A 3 -2.29 20.38 2.76
N LEU A 4 -1.01 20.24 3.07
CA LEU A 4 -0.28 18.99 2.90
C LEU A 4 -0.73 17.98 3.98
N ALA A 5 -0.85 18.44 5.23
CA ALA A 5 -1.37 17.64 6.33
C ALA A 5 -2.79 17.12 6.09
N ALA A 6 -3.63 17.84 5.33
CA ALA A 6 -4.96 17.37 4.93
C ALA A 6 -4.94 16.27 3.86
N ARG A 7 -3.82 16.12 3.12
CA ARG A 7 -3.66 15.13 2.05
C ARG A 7 -2.87 13.90 2.47
N VAL A 8 -2.07 14.04 3.52
CA VAL A 8 -1.27 12.97 4.12
C VAL A 8 -2.16 12.16 5.08
N ARG A 9 -2.00 10.83 5.06
CA ARG A 9 -2.74 9.93 5.95
C ARG A 9 -2.43 10.28 7.42
N PRO A 10 -3.36 10.06 8.37
CA PRO A 10 -3.13 10.38 9.78
C PRO A 10 -1.84 9.78 10.37
N GLY A 11 -1.53 8.51 10.06
CA GLY A 11 -0.29 7.84 10.49
C GLY A 11 0.96 8.53 9.96
N ASP A 12 0.97 8.90 8.67
CA ASP A 12 2.11 9.53 8.00
C ASP A 12 2.39 11.00 8.40
N ARG A 13 1.62 11.60 9.31
CA ARG A 13 1.77 13.03 9.64
C ARG A 13 3.08 13.34 10.37
N TRP A 14 3.67 12.37 11.06
CA TRP A 14 4.98 12.54 11.71
C TRP A 14 6.06 12.93 10.69
N ALA A 15 5.95 12.48 9.45
CA ALA A 15 6.87 12.82 8.36
C ALA A 15 6.82 14.29 7.94
N LEU A 16 5.82 15.07 8.42
CA LEU A 16 5.69 16.50 8.18
C LEU A 16 6.33 17.37 9.28
N ASP A 17 6.81 16.75 10.36
CA ASP A 17 7.53 17.46 11.42
C ASP A 17 8.92 17.90 10.91
N PRO A 18 9.27 19.21 10.97
CA PRO A 18 10.60 19.69 10.62
C PRO A 18 11.76 19.06 11.42
N HIS A 19 11.45 18.46 12.57
CA HIS A 19 12.39 17.78 13.45
C HIS A 19 12.30 16.24 13.37
N ALA A 20 11.56 15.70 12.40
CA ALA A 20 11.51 14.27 12.17
C ALA A 20 12.91 13.69 11.92
N ASP A 21 13.16 12.51 12.46
CA ASP A 21 14.39 11.75 12.20
C ASP A 21 14.49 11.47 10.68
N LEU A 22 15.55 12.00 10.06
CA LEU A 22 15.78 11.90 8.63
C LEU A 22 15.98 10.46 8.16
N VAL A 23 16.56 9.59 9.00
CA VAL A 23 16.77 8.18 8.64
C VAL A 23 15.43 7.46 8.57
N LYS A 24 14.58 7.66 9.58
CA LYS A 24 13.21 7.11 9.58
C LYS A 24 12.39 7.64 8.41
N LEU A 25 12.51 8.93 8.09
CA LEU A 25 11.82 9.55 6.95
C LEU A 25 12.27 8.94 5.62
N GLU A 26 13.57 8.72 5.43
CA GLU A 26 14.10 8.07 4.24
C GLU A 26 13.58 6.64 4.07
N ASP A 27 13.56 5.86 5.16
CA ASP A 27 13.04 4.49 5.16
C ASP A 27 11.55 4.46 4.83
N ALA A 28 10.76 5.34 5.43
CA ALA A 28 9.33 5.47 5.14
C ALA A 28 9.08 5.84 3.66
N LEU A 29 9.83 6.80 3.11
CA LEU A 29 9.71 7.18 1.70
C LEU A 29 10.11 6.03 0.76
N ARG A 30 11.19 5.31 1.07
CA ARG A 30 11.62 4.13 0.31
C ARG A 30 10.53 3.06 0.31
N GLN A 31 9.96 2.78 1.48
CA GLN A 31 8.87 1.81 1.63
C GLN A 31 7.62 2.23 0.85
N ALA A 32 7.22 3.50 0.93
CA ALA A 32 6.08 4.03 0.17
C ALA A 32 6.27 3.88 -1.36
N VAL A 33 7.48 4.15 -1.87
CA VAL A 33 7.79 3.96 -3.30
C VAL A 33 7.73 2.48 -3.70
N ILE A 34 8.23 1.57 -2.86
CA ILE A 34 8.17 0.12 -3.11
C ILE A 34 6.71 -0.34 -3.18
N LEU A 35 5.89 0.05 -2.19
CA LEU A 35 4.48 -0.29 -2.15
C LEU A 35 3.72 0.27 -3.36
N HIS A 36 3.96 1.52 -3.73
CA HIS A 36 3.33 2.13 -4.90
C HIS A 36 3.63 1.36 -6.20
N ARG A 37 4.90 0.97 -6.41
CA ARG A 37 5.30 0.17 -7.58
C ARG A 37 4.64 -1.21 -7.58
N LYS A 38 4.59 -1.88 -6.43
CA LYS A 38 3.93 -3.19 -6.28
C LYS A 38 2.44 -3.09 -6.58
N ALA A 39 1.75 -2.09 -6.02
CA ALA A 39 0.33 -1.85 -6.29
C ALA A 39 0.07 -1.53 -7.77
N GLY A 40 0.94 -0.74 -8.42
CA GLY A 40 0.84 -0.46 -9.86
C GLY A 40 1.01 -1.72 -10.73
N ALA A 41 1.99 -2.56 -10.41
CA ALA A 41 2.22 -3.83 -11.10
C ALA A 41 1.02 -4.77 -10.96
N LEU A 42 0.52 -4.96 -9.73
CA LEU A 42 -0.64 -5.83 -9.47
C LEU A 42 -1.93 -5.30 -10.09
N ASN A 43 -2.17 -3.98 -10.11
CA ASN A 43 -3.32 -3.41 -10.82
C ASN A 43 -3.23 -3.59 -12.35
N SER A 44 -2.02 -3.61 -12.90
CA SER A 44 -1.82 -3.97 -14.30
C SER A 44 -2.14 -5.45 -14.54
N GLU A 45 -1.70 -6.32 -13.64
CA GLU A 45 -1.95 -7.75 -13.69
C GLU A 45 -3.42 -8.09 -13.50
N LEU A 46 -4.13 -7.41 -12.59
CA LEU A 46 -5.57 -7.55 -12.38
C LEU A 46 -6.32 -7.27 -13.68
N ARG A 47 -5.99 -6.17 -14.35
CA ARG A 47 -6.59 -5.83 -15.65
C ARG A 47 -6.25 -6.85 -16.73
N GLN A 48 -5.10 -7.53 -16.65
CA GLN A 48 -4.76 -8.61 -17.58
C GLN A 48 -5.58 -9.87 -17.28
N ALA A 49 -5.72 -10.26 -16.01
CA ALA A 49 -6.52 -11.40 -15.60
C ALA A 49 -8.02 -11.21 -15.93
N GLU A 50 -8.55 -10.01 -15.70
CA GLU A 50 -9.93 -9.66 -16.09
C GLU A 50 -10.13 -9.77 -17.60
N ARG A 51 -9.19 -9.24 -18.40
CA ARG A 51 -9.25 -9.36 -19.86
C ARG A 51 -9.19 -10.81 -20.32
N ALA A 52 -8.26 -11.60 -19.77
CA ALA A 52 -8.12 -13.02 -20.11
C ALA A 52 -9.41 -13.81 -19.82
N LEU A 53 -10.08 -13.51 -18.70
CA LEU A 53 -11.35 -14.16 -18.36
C LEU A 53 -12.50 -13.75 -19.30
N VAL A 54 -12.51 -12.48 -19.74
CA VAL A 54 -13.49 -12.00 -20.75
C VAL A 54 -13.22 -12.61 -22.13
N GLU A 55 -11.95 -12.78 -22.50
CA GLU A 55 -11.54 -13.39 -23.77
C GLU A 55 -11.82 -14.90 -23.79
N GLU A 56 -11.53 -15.60 -22.70
CA GLU A 56 -11.76 -17.03 -22.57
C GLU A 56 -12.16 -17.40 -21.12
N GLU A 57 -13.39 -17.87 -20.95
CA GLU A 57 -13.94 -18.21 -19.64
C GLU A 57 -13.48 -19.61 -19.18
N THR A 58 -12.19 -19.71 -18.83
CA THR A 58 -11.58 -20.94 -18.31
C THR A 58 -11.41 -20.91 -16.79
N GLU A 59 -11.39 -22.09 -16.18
CA GLU A 59 -11.09 -22.23 -14.75
C GLU A 59 -9.68 -21.71 -14.40
N ALA A 60 -8.72 -21.84 -15.33
CA ALA A 60 -7.37 -21.30 -15.16
C ALA A 60 -7.37 -19.76 -15.10
N ASN A 61 -8.11 -19.09 -16.00
CA ASN A 61 -8.22 -17.63 -16.00
C ASN A 61 -8.94 -17.12 -14.74
N PHE A 62 -9.96 -17.85 -14.29
CA PHE A 62 -10.65 -17.52 -13.04
C PHE A 62 -9.73 -17.68 -11.81
N ALA A 63 -8.97 -18.78 -11.74
CA ALA A 63 -8.03 -19.02 -10.65
C ALA A 63 -6.94 -17.94 -10.58
N TRP A 64 -6.42 -17.52 -11.73
CA TRP A 64 -5.46 -16.41 -11.79
C TRP A 64 -6.07 -15.09 -11.28
N LEU A 65 -7.30 -14.75 -11.69
CA LEU A 65 -7.99 -13.56 -11.18
C LEU A 65 -8.14 -13.57 -9.65
N CYS A 66 -8.48 -14.72 -9.07
CA CYS A 66 -8.58 -14.89 -7.62
C CYS A 66 -7.24 -14.70 -6.92
N ASP A 67 -6.15 -15.29 -7.43
CA ASP A 67 -4.79 -15.11 -6.90
C ASP A 67 -4.35 -13.63 -6.93
N VAL A 68 -4.61 -12.92 -8.02
CA VAL A 68 -4.29 -11.48 -8.10
C VAL A 68 -5.05 -10.68 -7.04
N LYS A 69 -6.33 -10.99 -6.82
CA LYS A 69 -7.15 -10.33 -5.79
C LYS A 69 -6.66 -10.62 -4.37
N GLU A 70 -6.23 -11.84 -4.10
CA GLU A 70 -5.67 -12.22 -2.79
C GLU A 70 -4.36 -11.46 -2.50
N ARG A 71 -3.44 -11.41 -3.46
CA ARG A 71 -2.19 -10.65 -3.31
C ARG A 71 -2.42 -9.16 -3.12
N LEU A 72 -3.44 -8.58 -3.77
CA LEU A 72 -3.85 -7.19 -3.53
C LEU A 72 -4.38 -6.98 -2.11
N ALA A 73 -5.16 -7.92 -1.57
CA ALA A 73 -5.66 -7.85 -0.20
C ALA A 73 -4.51 -7.89 0.84
N VAL A 74 -3.48 -8.71 0.59
CA VAL A 74 -2.28 -8.76 1.45
C VAL A 74 -1.56 -7.41 1.49
N ILE A 75 -1.41 -6.73 0.34
CA ILE A 75 -0.77 -5.40 0.30
C ILE A 75 -1.63 -4.35 1.02
N ALA A 76 -2.95 -4.38 0.81
CA ALA A 76 -3.86 -3.48 1.53
C ALA A 76 -3.82 -3.70 3.06
N GLY A 77 -3.67 -4.95 3.49
CA GLY A 77 -3.46 -5.30 4.90
C GLY A 77 -2.13 -4.78 5.44
N ALA A 78 -1.03 -4.94 4.69
CA ALA A 78 0.29 -4.45 5.07
C ALA A 78 0.33 -2.90 5.19
N GLU A 79 -0.40 -2.18 4.33
CA GLU A 79 -0.58 -0.73 4.47
C GLU A 79 -1.33 -0.37 5.76
N THR A 80 -2.27 -1.21 6.20
CA THR A 80 -3.07 -0.97 7.41
C THR A 80 -2.33 -1.32 8.70
N GLU A 81 -1.52 -2.39 8.70
CA GLU A 81 -0.72 -2.79 9.87
C GLU A 81 0.44 -1.81 10.14
N ALA A 82 1.05 -1.28 9.08
CA ALA A 82 2.02 -0.19 9.21
C ALA A 82 1.42 1.03 9.93
N ASP A 83 0.15 1.37 9.63
CA ASP A 83 -0.56 2.48 10.28
C ASP A 83 -0.84 2.22 11.78
N LEU A 84 -1.05 0.97 12.20
CA LEU A 84 -1.38 0.63 13.59
C LEU A 84 -0.16 0.58 14.51
N GLN A 85 1.00 0.14 14.00
CA GLN A 85 2.23 0.07 14.78
C GLN A 85 2.68 1.46 15.26
N ASP A 86 2.47 2.49 14.46
CA ASP A 86 2.77 3.89 14.82
C ASP A 86 1.84 4.46 15.91
N THR A 87 0.61 3.95 16.03
CA THR A 87 -0.32 4.41 17.10
C THR A 87 0.00 3.81 18.46
N ASN A 88 0.55 2.59 18.50
CA ASN A 88 0.83 1.88 19.75
C ASN A 88 2.10 2.40 20.45
N ASP A 89 3.08 2.90 19.71
CA ASP A 89 4.32 3.50 20.25
C ASP A 89 4.06 4.84 20.96
N SER A 90 2.91 5.50 20.68
CA SER A 90 2.49 6.73 21.37
C SER A 90 1.81 6.50 22.73
N THR A 91 1.64 5.24 23.16
CA THR A 91 0.97 4.88 24.43
C THR A 91 1.92 4.40 25.54
N VAL A 92 3.22 4.31 25.27
CA VAL A 92 4.25 4.02 26.28
C VAL A 92 5.30 5.13 26.27
N SER A 93 4.99 6.25 26.91
CA SER A 93 5.95 7.21 27.47
C SER A 93 5.28 8.06 28.55
#